data_AF-A0A1F9NGP9-F1
#
_entry.id   AF-A0A1F9NGP9-F1
#
_cell.length_a   1.000
_cell.length_b   1.000
_cell.length_c   1.000
_cell.angle_alpha   90.00
_cell.angle_beta   90.00
_cell.angle_gamma   90.00
#
_symmetry.space_group_name_H-M   'P 1'
#
loop_
_entity.id
_entity.type
_entity.pdbx_description
1 polymer ?
#
loop_
_entity_poly.entity_id
_entity_poly.type
_entity_poly.pdbx_seq_one_letter_code
_entity_poly.pdbx_strand_id
1 'polypeptide(L)'
;MSISTGWAASKIDGKVTNDSKVEQAANIAIGENNKASMGSIDIKNSTVGKTGVVTNKSDVKQAANIAIGKGNEANMGSVSMKNAKVDGKLTNDSKVEQAANIAIGENNKANMGSVNMQGGSIGKTGVVTNKSDVKQAANIAIGKGNEANMGSINMKNAKVDGKLTNDSKVKQAANIAIGENNKANMGSVNMEGGSIGKTGVVTNKSNVEQAANIAIGKGNEANMGSINMKNAKVDGKLTNDSQVKQAANIAIGENNTANMGSVNMKGGEIGKTGVVTNKSTVEQAANIAIGKGNTANMGSINMQNAKVDGKVTNTSTVKQAANIAIGENNTASMGSVDIKGGTVGKTGVITNTSDVKQAANIAIGKGNEASMGSVQVQ
;
A
#
# COMPACT_ATOMS: atom_id res chain seq x y z
N MET A 1 -8.12 -10.02 27.89
CA MET A 1 -6.94 -10.81 27.47
C MET A 1 -6.57 -10.40 26.06
N SER A 2 -5.36 -9.87 25.82
CA SER A 2 -4.86 -9.65 24.46
C SER A 2 -4.23 -10.95 23.95
N ILE A 3 -4.64 -11.41 22.78
CA ILE A 3 -4.11 -12.63 22.15
C ILE A 3 -3.23 -12.18 20.98
N SER A 4 -1.91 -12.28 21.17
CA SER A 4 -0.91 -12.06 20.12
C SER A 4 0.09 -13.21 20.16
N THR A 5 0.50 -13.70 19.00
CA THR A 5 1.43 -14.84 18.89
C THR A 5 2.66 -14.47 18.08
N GLY A 6 3.82 -15.00 18.47
CA GLY A 6 5.10 -14.67 17.86
C GLY A 6 5.99 -15.90 17.68
N TRP A 7 6.68 -16.00 16.53
CA TRP A 7 7.68 -17.05 16.27
C TRP A 7 9.03 -16.45 15.87
N ALA A 8 10.09 -17.02 16.42
CA ALA A 8 11.46 -16.68 16.09
C ALA A 8 12.27 -17.94 15.78
N ALA A 9 13.15 -17.89 14.77
CA ALA A 9 14.10 -18.96 14.44
C ALA A 9 13.47 -20.36 14.28
N SER A 10 12.27 -20.43 13.69
CA SER A 10 11.45 -21.64 13.64
C SER A 10 11.16 -22.10 12.21
N LYS A 11 10.92 -23.40 12.03
CA LYS A 11 10.32 -23.97 10.82
C LYS A 11 8.88 -24.40 11.13
N ILE A 12 7.93 -23.85 10.41
CA ILE A 12 6.49 -24.13 10.56
C ILE A 12 6.09 -25.02 9.39
N ASP A 13 6.07 -26.34 9.59
CA ASP A 13 5.57 -27.32 8.61
C ASP A 13 4.12 -27.75 8.88
N GLY A 14 3.60 -27.43 10.08
CA GLY A 14 2.23 -27.71 10.50
C GLY A 14 1.28 -26.50 10.36
N LYS A 15 0.12 -26.59 11.02
CA LYS A 15 -0.89 -25.51 11.04
C LYS A 15 -0.78 -24.68 12.32
N VAL A 16 -0.72 -23.36 12.13
CA VAL A 16 -0.70 -22.34 13.16
C VAL A 16 -1.87 -21.39 12.91
N THR A 17 -2.68 -21.13 13.92
CA THR A 17 -3.83 -20.23 13.79
C THR A 17 -3.97 -19.35 15.03
N ASN A 18 -3.94 -18.04 14.83
CA ASN A 18 -4.45 -17.08 15.79
C ASN A 18 -5.93 -16.82 15.44
N ASP A 19 -6.87 -17.18 16.31
CA ASP A 19 -8.30 -16.88 16.16
C ASP A 19 -8.70 -15.93 17.30
N SER A 20 -8.80 -14.64 16.99
CA SER A 20 -8.98 -13.56 17.95
C SER A 20 -10.31 -12.84 17.72
N LYS A 21 -11.06 -12.64 18.81
CA LYS A 21 -12.22 -11.75 18.87
C LYS A 21 -11.99 -10.69 19.94
N VAL A 22 -11.98 -9.42 19.58
CA VAL A 22 -11.75 -8.29 20.48
C VAL A 22 -12.89 -7.29 20.34
N GLU A 23 -13.61 -7.05 21.43
CA GLU A 23 -14.75 -6.15 21.47
C GLU A 23 -14.59 -5.18 22.64
N GLN A 24 -14.90 -3.90 22.43
CA GLN A 24 -14.97 -2.89 23.51
C GLN A 24 -13.69 -2.82 24.37
N ALA A 25 -12.53 -2.82 23.72
CA ALA A 25 -11.24 -2.95 24.38
C ALA A 25 -10.27 -1.85 23.97
N ALA A 26 -9.34 -1.54 24.88
CA ALA A 26 -8.18 -0.71 24.60
C ALA A 26 -6.91 -1.50 24.88
N ASN A 27 -5.91 -1.35 24.01
CA ASN A 27 -4.56 -1.85 24.22
C ASN A 27 -3.57 -0.71 23.95
N ILE A 28 -2.83 -0.33 24.99
CA ILE A 28 -2.03 0.91 24.99
C ILE A 28 -0.63 0.56 25.51
N ALA A 29 0.40 0.99 24.77
CA ALA A 29 1.79 0.84 25.17
C ALA A 29 2.50 2.21 25.19
N ILE A 30 3.15 2.53 26.32
CA ILE A 30 3.77 3.83 26.61
C ILE A 30 5.23 3.60 27.04
N GLY A 31 6.18 4.36 26.47
CA GLY A 31 7.62 4.29 26.79
C GLY A 31 8.52 4.05 25.57
N GLU A 32 9.84 4.05 25.78
CA GLU A 32 10.86 4.12 24.70
C GLU A 32 10.88 2.93 23.72
N ASN A 33 10.45 1.73 24.11
CA ASN A 33 10.41 0.54 23.22
C ASN A 33 9.00 -0.05 23.13
N ASN A 34 8.01 0.79 22.85
CA ASN A 34 6.61 0.42 22.93
C ASN A 34 6.10 -0.28 21.65
N LYS A 35 5.46 -1.44 21.85
CA LYS A 35 4.68 -2.16 20.82
C LYS A 35 3.35 -2.63 21.39
N ALA A 36 2.25 -2.19 20.77
CA ALA A 36 0.90 -2.58 21.14
C ALA A 36 0.33 -3.55 20.08
N SER A 37 0.16 -4.83 20.44
CA SER A 37 -0.38 -5.86 19.53
C SER A 37 -1.74 -6.36 19.98
N MET A 38 -2.73 -6.31 19.08
CA MET A 38 -4.10 -6.76 19.27
C MET A 38 -4.51 -7.62 18.08
N GLY A 39 -4.83 -8.91 18.32
CA GLY A 39 -5.25 -9.83 17.26
C GLY A 39 -4.24 -9.98 16.12
N SER A 40 -2.95 -10.04 16.47
CA SER A 40 -1.85 -9.91 15.51
C SER A 40 -0.81 -11.03 15.64
N ILE A 41 -0.08 -11.28 14.54
CA ILE A 41 0.99 -12.27 14.45
C ILE A 41 2.33 -11.60 14.12
N ASP A 42 3.40 -11.98 14.81
CA ASP A 42 4.78 -11.65 14.46
C ASP A 42 5.58 -12.91 14.04
N ILE A 43 6.29 -12.86 12.90
CA ILE A 43 7.17 -13.95 12.42
C ILE A 43 8.56 -13.38 12.14
N LYS A 44 9.58 -13.91 12.80
CA LYS A 44 10.96 -13.41 12.69
C LYS A 44 11.93 -14.55 12.40
N ASN A 45 12.84 -14.36 11.44
CA ASN A 45 13.90 -15.34 11.10
C ASN A 45 13.38 -16.78 10.95
N SER A 46 12.18 -16.95 10.40
CA SER A 46 11.47 -18.22 10.41
C SER A 46 11.04 -18.62 9.00
N THR A 47 10.82 -19.92 8.79
CA THR A 47 10.32 -20.46 7.52
C THR A 47 8.95 -21.08 7.72
N VAL A 48 7.94 -20.57 7.01
CA VAL A 48 6.69 -21.32 6.78
C VAL A 48 6.99 -22.30 5.65
N GLY A 49 7.21 -23.57 6.01
CA GLY A 49 7.62 -24.61 5.07
C GLY A 49 6.51 -24.97 4.10
N LYS A 50 6.81 -25.82 3.11
CA LYS A 50 5.90 -26.11 1.98
C LYS A 50 4.51 -26.62 2.41
N THR A 51 4.43 -27.35 3.51
CA THR A 51 3.17 -27.84 4.11
C THR A 51 2.64 -26.92 5.21
N GLY A 52 3.43 -25.93 5.62
CA GLY A 52 3.13 -24.99 6.67
C GLY A 52 1.96 -24.08 6.32
N VAL A 53 1.08 -23.88 7.29
CA VAL A 53 -0.05 -22.95 7.19
C VAL A 53 -0.08 -22.05 8.40
N VAL A 54 0.01 -20.74 8.19
CA VAL A 54 -0.16 -19.72 9.23
C VAL A 54 -1.40 -18.89 8.91
N THR A 55 -2.33 -18.79 9.85
CA THR A 55 -3.54 -17.98 9.71
C THR A 55 -3.66 -17.01 10.89
N ASN A 56 -3.71 -15.72 10.62
CA ASN A 56 -4.24 -14.72 11.55
C ASN A 56 -5.71 -14.49 11.20
N LYS A 57 -6.63 -14.87 12.08
CA LYS A 57 -8.07 -14.58 11.98
C LYS A 57 -8.41 -13.64 13.12
N SER A 58 -8.74 -12.39 12.79
CA SER A 58 -8.95 -11.33 13.79
C SER A 58 -10.26 -10.60 13.52
N ASP A 59 -11.16 -10.57 14.49
CA ASP A 59 -12.37 -9.76 14.50
C ASP A 59 -12.26 -8.72 15.63
N VAL A 60 -12.13 -7.44 15.26
CA VAL A 60 -11.95 -6.32 16.18
C VAL A 60 -13.10 -5.34 16.04
N LYS A 61 -13.81 -5.04 17.12
CA LYS A 61 -14.94 -4.13 17.12
C LYS A 61 -14.90 -3.16 18.31
N GLN A 62 -15.22 -1.88 18.07
CA GLN A 62 -15.31 -0.88 19.14
C GLN A 62 -14.02 -0.83 20.00
N ALA A 63 -12.86 -0.78 19.35
CA ALA A 63 -11.59 -0.91 20.03
C ALA A 63 -10.58 0.20 19.65
N ALA A 64 -9.59 0.41 20.51
CA ALA A 64 -8.49 1.34 20.27
C ALA A 64 -7.14 0.63 20.39
N ASN A 65 -6.19 0.89 19.49
CA ASN A 65 -4.81 0.41 19.64
C ASN A 65 -3.79 1.48 19.24
N ILE A 66 -3.18 2.12 20.24
CA ILE A 66 -2.45 3.40 20.11
C ILE A 66 -1.02 3.21 20.66
N ALA A 67 0.04 3.71 19.99
CA ALA A 67 1.42 3.65 20.50
C ALA A 67 2.09 5.04 20.49
N ILE A 68 2.54 5.53 21.65
CA ILE A 68 3.00 6.91 21.87
C ILE A 68 4.44 6.91 22.44
N GLY A 69 5.43 7.51 21.75
CA GLY A 69 6.70 8.01 22.30
C GLY A 69 8.00 7.19 22.17
N LYS A 70 8.76 7.49 21.12
CA LYS A 70 10.12 7.07 20.72
C LYS A 70 10.40 5.58 20.45
N GLY A 71 9.49 4.83 19.83
CA GLY A 71 9.84 3.53 19.23
C GLY A 71 8.71 2.80 18.51
N ASN A 72 7.48 3.09 18.92
CA ASN A 72 6.19 2.95 18.24
C ASN A 72 6.02 1.87 17.16
N GLU A 73 5.14 0.91 17.46
CA GLU A 73 4.37 0.14 16.47
C GLU A 73 3.04 -0.29 17.12
N ALA A 74 1.92 0.05 16.50
CA ALA A 74 0.57 -0.36 16.93
C ALA A 74 -0.01 -1.34 15.89
N ASN A 75 -0.16 -2.61 16.25
CA ASN A 75 -0.66 -3.67 15.39
C ASN A 75 -2.06 -4.12 15.81
N MET A 76 -3.05 -3.86 14.95
CA MET A 76 -4.44 -4.29 15.10
C MET A 76 -4.81 -5.20 13.92
N GLY A 77 -5.11 -6.47 14.19
CA GLY A 77 -5.51 -7.41 13.14
C GLY A 77 -4.45 -7.63 12.06
N SER A 78 -3.16 -7.54 12.41
CA SER A 78 -2.08 -7.43 11.43
C SER A 78 -1.04 -8.55 11.55
N VAL A 79 -0.28 -8.77 10.48
CA VAL A 79 0.85 -9.70 10.46
C VAL A 79 2.14 -8.96 10.15
N SER A 80 3.16 -9.14 10.99
CA SER A 80 4.50 -8.60 10.75
C SER A 80 5.52 -9.72 10.54
N MET A 81 6.30 -9.60 9.47
CA MET A 81 7.33 -10.55 9.07
C MET A 81 8.69 -9.87 8.96
N LYS A 82 9.71 -10.44 9.59
CA LYS A 82 11.10 -9.97 9.47
C LYS A 82 12.03 -11.14 9.13
N ASN A 83 12.73 -11.03 8.00
CA ASN A 83 13.62 -12.08 7.48
C ASN A 83 12.95 -13.46 7.44
N ALA A 84 11.68 -13.48 7.06
CA ALA A 84 10.89 -14.71 7.02
C ALA A 84 10.83 -15.27 5.60
N LYS A 85 10.81 -16.60 5.49
CA LYS A 85 10.57 -17.30 4.23
C LYS A 85 9.20 -17.95 4.25
N VAL A 86 8.40 -17.72 3.22
CA VAL A 86 7.09 -18.38 3.05
C VAL A 86 7.16 -19.26 1.82
N ASP A 87 7.32 -20.57 2.03
CA ASP A 87 7.18 -21.61 1.00
C ASP A 87 5.81 -22.29 1.05
N GLY A 88 5.10 -22.20 2.19
CA GLY A 88 3.73 -22.67 2.38
C GLY A 88 2.69 -21.55 2.26
N LYS A 89 1.70 -21.53 3.15
CA LYS A 89 0.61 -20.55 3.13
C LYS A 89 0.63 -19.65 4.36
N LEU A 90 0.50 -18.35 4.14
CA LEU A 90 0.22 -17.35 5.16
C LEU A 90 -1.05 -16.56 4.79
N THR A 91 -1.96 -16.40 5.75
CA THR A 91 -3.20 -15.64 5.54
C THR A 91 -3.45 -14.73 6.73
N ASN A 92 -3.61 -13.44 6.47
CA ASN A 92 -4.25 -12.50 7.39
C ASN A 92 -5.71 -12.36 6.96
N ASP A 93 -6.67 -12.73 7.80
CA ASP A 93 -8.11 -12.53 7.64
C ASP A 93 -8.58 -11.63 8.78
N SER A 94 -8.63 -10.33 8.50
CA SER A 94 -8.88 -9.29 9.50
C SER A 94 -10.18 -8.56 9.20
N LYS A 95 -11.02 -8.46 10.23
CA LYS A 95 -12.22 -7.61 10.25
C LYS A 95 -12.07 -6.59 11.36
N VAL A 96 -12.20 -5.31 11.02
CA VAL A 96 -12.06 -4.19 11.95
C VAL A 96 -13.24 -3.24 11.78
N GLU A 97 -13.99 -2.98 12.85
CA GLU A 97 -15.19 -2.15 12.83
C GLU A 97 -15.21 -1.15 14.00
N GLN A 98 -15.54 0.11 13.75
CA GLN A 98 -15.70 1.12 14.81
C GLN A 98 -14.44 1.23 15.68
N ALA A 99 -13.26 1.29 15.06
CA ALA A 99 -11.99 1.21 15.77
C ALA A 99 -11.02 2.33 15.41
N ALA A 100 -10.05 2.59 16.29
CA ALA A 100 -8.98 3.55 16.04
C ALA A 100 -7.61 2.87 16.21
N ASN A 101 -6.64 3.08 15.32
CA ASN A 101 -5.26 2.62 15.54
C ASN A 101 -4.24 3.71 15.18
N ILE A 102 -3.58 4.28 16.19
CA ILE A 102 -2.89 5.59 16.09
C ILE A 102 -1.45 5.49 16.63
N ALA A 103 -0.40 6.00 15.98
CA ALA A 103 0.97 5.93 16.52
C ALA A 103 1.70 7.30 16.51
N ILE A 104 2.19 7.77 17.65
CA ILE A 104 2.53 9.17 17.95
C ILE A 104 4.01 9.27 18.44
N GLY A 105 4.89 10.08 17.82
CA GLY A 105 6.16 10.57 18.38
C GLY A 105 7.48 9.77 18.22
N GLU A 106 8.13 9.75 17.05
CA GLU A 106 9.51 9.26 16.78
C GLU A 106 9.76 7.72 16.87
N ASN A 107 9.03 6.83 16.20
CA ASN A 107 9.44 6.30 14.88
C ASN A 107 8.26 5.50 14.25
N ASN A 108 7.11 6.16 14.17
CA ASN A 108 5.79 5.52 14.20
C ASN A 108 5.43 4.56 13.05
N LYS A 109 4.71 3.48 13.37
CA LYS A 109 3.83 2.76 12.44
C LYS A 109 2.52 2.32 13.08
N ALA A 110 1.41 2.59 12.43
CA ALA A 110 0.09 2.12 12.84
C ALA A 110 -0.43 1.16 11.78
N ASN A 111 -0.58 -0.12 12.12
CA ASN A 111 -0.99 -1.18 11.23
C ASN A 111 -2.38 -1.72 11.61
N MET A 112 -3.34 -1.53 10.72
CA MET A 112 -4.72 -2.01 10.85
C MET A 112 -5.03 -2.95 9.69
N GLY A 113 -5.30 -4.23 9.97
CA GLY A 113 -5.63 -5.21 8.94
C GLY A 113 -4.55 -5.37 7.86
N SER A 114 -3.27 -5.20 8.20
CA SER A 114 -2.18 -5.08 7.23
C SER A 114 -1.15 -6.20 7.37
N VAL A 115 -0.38 -6.42 6.30
CA VAL A 115 0.77 -7.33 6.30
C VAL A 115 2.05 -6.55 6.01
N ASN A 116 3.03 -6.62 6.91
CA ASN A 116 4.32 -5.98 6.75
C ASN A 116 5.43 -7.02 6.62
N MET A 117 6.26 -6.93 5.60
CA MET A 117 7.40 -7.82 5.35
C MET A 117 8.70 -7.01 5.20
N GLN A 118 9.68 -7.30 6.04
CA GLN A 118 11.01 -6.70 5.98
C GLN A 118 12.05 -7.79 5.76
N GLY A 119 12.69 -7.80 4.60
CA GLY A 119 13.55 -8.89 4.16
C GLY A 119 12.80 -10.19 3.91
N GLY A 120 13.54 -11.23 3.53
CA GLY A 120 12.99 -12.56 3.30
C GLY A 120 12.38 -12.76 1.91
N SER A 121 11.59 -13.82 1.76
CA SER A 121 11.05 -14.20 0.44
C SER A 121 9.76 -15.00 0.52
N ILE A 122 8.89 -14.79 -0.46
CA ILE A 122 7.79 -15.69 -0.81
C ILE A 122 8.32 -16.62 -1.91
N GLY A 123 8.59 -17.88 -1.55
CA GLY A 123 9.14 -18.88 -2.47
C GLY A 123 8.14 -19.28 -3.56
N LYS A 124 8.57 -20.07 -4.53
CA LYS A 124 7.76 -20.44 -5.71
C LYS A 124 6.40 -21.07 -5.37
N THR A 125 6.32 -21.83 -4.27
CA THR A 125 5.07 -22.44 -3.77
C THR A 125 4.39 -21.59 -2.71
N GLY A 126 5.06 -20.52 -2.26
CA GLY A 126 4.62 -19.63 -1.21
C GLY A 126 3.40 -18.83 -1.61
N VAL A 127 2.44 -18.74 -0.69
CA VAL A 127 1.25 -17.90 -0.84
C VAL A 127 1.10 -17.02 0.39
N VAL A 128 1.05 -15.71 0.18
CA VAL A 128 0.71 -14.71 1.20
C VAL A 128 -0.56 -13.99 0.77
N THR A 129 -1.58 -14.04 1.62
CA THR A 129 -2.85 -13.33 1.40
C THR A 129 -3.14 -12.40 2.56
N ASN A 130 -3.34 -11.11 2.29
CA ASN A 130 -4.00 -10.19 3.20
C ASN A 130 -5.46 -10.03 2.77
N LYS A 131 -6.40 -10.41 3.63
CA LYS A 131 -7.83 -10.22 3.47
C LYS A 131 -8.30 -9.31 4.59
N SER A 132 -8.66 -8.09 4.26
CA SER A 132 -8.98 -7.04 5.23
C SER A 132 -10.35 -6.43 4.94
N ASP A 133 -11.22 -6.38 5.95
CA ASP A 133 -12.49 -5.64 5.93
C ASP A 133 -12.47 -4.60 7.05
N VAL A 134 -12.36 -3.31 6.70
CA VAL A 134 -12.27 -2.19 7.63
C VAL A 134 -13.46 -1.25 7.45
N LYS A 135 -14.21 -1.00 8.54
CA LYS A 135 -15.40 -0.14 8.52
C LYS A 135 -15.41 0.86 9.67
N GLN A 136 -15.83 2.09 9.41
CA GLN A 136 -16.05 3.10 10.46
C GLN A 136 -14.81 3.27 11.36
N ALA A 137 -13.63 3.37 10.75
CA ALA A 137 -12.37 3.31 11.47
C ALA A 137 -11.42 4.46 11.13
N ALA A 138 -10.48 4.74 12.02
CA ALA A 138 -9.41 5.71 11.80
C ALA A 138 -8.05 5.05 12.04
N ASN A 139 -7.06 5.25 11.16
CA ASN A 139 -5.68 4.79 11.46
C ASN A 139 -4.65 5.89 11.15
N ILE A 140 -3.99 6.42 12.17
CA ILE A 140 -3.33 7.75 12.10
C ILE A 140 -1.91 7.70 12.67
N ALA A 141 -0.87 8.22 12.02
CA ALA A 141 0.50 8.24 12.61
C ALA A 141 1.11 9.65 12.64
N ILE A 142 1.56 10.14 13.80
CA ILE A 142 1.84 11.56 14.09
C ILE A 142 3.30 11.71 14.58
N GLY A 143 4.13 12.52 13.92
CA GLY A 143 5.57 12.31 13.64
C GLY A 143 6.57 12.27 14.79
N LYS A 144 7.80 11.83 14.61
CA LYS A 144 8.62 11.61 13.41
C LYS A 144 8.69 10.10 13.03
N GLY A 145 8.93 9.76 11.77
CA GLY A 145 9.07 8.40 11.23
C GLY A 145 7.82 7.66 10.71
N ASN A 146 6.62 8.24 10.83
CA ASN A 146 5.30 7.76 10.33
C ASN A 146 5.27 6.76 9.15
N GLU A 147 4.41 5.74 9.26
CA GLU A 147 3.67 5.09 8.16
C GLU A 147 2.31 4.60 8.74
N ALA A 148 1.17 5.06 8.24
CA ALA A 148 -0.15 4.56 8.66
C ALA A 148 -0.69 3.60 7.60
N ASN A 149 -0.89 2.33 7.96
CA ASN A 149 -1.21 1.21 7.07
C ASN A 149 -2.59 0.63 7.40
N MET A 150 -3.54 0.76 6.48
CA MET A 150 -4.92 0.26 6.61
C MET A 150 -5.26 -0.67 5.45
N GLY A 151 -5.45 -1.95 5.74
CA GLY A 151 -5.76 -2.95 4.71
C GLY A 151 -4.68 -3.07 3.62
N SER A 152 -3.41 -2.91 4.01
CA SER A 152 -2.30 -2.76 3.06
C SER A 152 -1.26 -3.87 3.20
N ILE A 153 -0.44 -4.05 2.16
CA ILE A 153 0.77 -4.86 2.22
C ILE A 153 1.98 -3.98 1.99
N ASN A 154 2.96 -4.03 2.90
CA ASN A 154 4.20 -3.27 2.78
C ASN A 154 5.39 -4.23 2.78
N MET A 155 6.23 -4.13 1.76
CA MET A 155 7.42 -4.96 1.57
C MET A 155 8.66 -4.09 1.46
N LYS A 156 9.71 -4.44 2.22
CA LYS A 156 11.04 -3.84 2.10
C LYS A 156 12.07 -4.93 1.87
N ASN A 157 12.86 -4.82 0.80
CA ASN A 157 13.91 -5.77 0.44
C ASN A 157 13.46 -7.24 0.38
N ALA A 158 12.24 -7.49 -0.11
CA ALA A 158 11.66 -8.82 -0.18
C ALA A 158 11.64 -9.36 -1.62
N LYS A 159 11.75 -10.68 -1.77
CA LYS A 159 11.60 -11.37 -3.06
C LYS A 159 10.27 -12.10 -3.14
N VAL A 160 9.55 -11.94 -4.25
CA VAL A 160 8.30 -12.65 -4.52
C VAL A 160 8.49 -13.55 -5.75
N ASP A 161 8.71 -14.84 -5.52
CA ASP A 161 8.69 -15.87 -6.57
C ASP A 161 7.36 -16.64 -6.58
N GLY A 162 6.58 -16.58 -5.50
CA GLY A 162 5.24 -17.17 -5.37
C GLY A 162 4.12 -16.15 -5.55
N LYS A 163 3.03 -16.31 -4.80
CA LYS A 163 1.85 -15.46 -4.88
C LYS A 163 1.70 -14.54 -3.67
N LEU A 164 1.49 -13.26 -3.93
CA LEU A 164 1.09 -12.25 -2.97
C LEU A 164 -0.23 -11.64 -3.39
N THR A 165 -1.20 -11.59 -2.48
CA THR A 165 -2.51 -10.97 -2.75
C THR A 165 -2.92 -10.09 -1.59
N ASN A 166 -3.18 -8.82 -1.88
CA ASN A 166 -3.95 -7.94 -1.01
C ASN A 166 -5.41 -7.95 -1.50
N ASP A 167 -6.36 -8.24 -0.63
CA ASP A 167 -7.79 -8.19 -0.85
C ASP A 167 -8.39 -7.34 0.27
N SER A 168 -8.58 -6.06 -0.02
CA SER A 168 -8.94 -5.05 0.98
C SER A 168 -10.27 -4.39 0.65
N LYS A 169 -11.13 -4.29 1.67
CA LYS A 169 -12.37 -3.53 1.66
C LYS A 169 -12.28 -2.48 2.77
N VAL A 170 -12.39 -1.21 2.41
CA VAL A 170 -12.33 -0.09 3.35
C VAL A 170 -13.55 0.79 3.11
N LYS A 171 -14.35 1.00 4.15
CA LYS A 171 -15.59 1.79 4.07
C LYS A 171 -15.71 2.77 5.24
N GLN A 172 -16.12 4.00 4.97
CA GLN A 172 -16.38 5.00 6.02
C GLN A 172 -15.18 5.18 6.94
N ALA A 173 -13.98 5.30 6.38
CA ALA A 173 -12.74 5.27 7.14
C ALA A 173 -11.79 6.41 6.79
N ALA A 174 -10.88 6.73 7.71
CA ALA A 174 -9.82 7.69 7.51
C ALA A 174 -8.45 7.05 7.76
N ASN A 175 -7.41 7.33 6.97
CA ASN A 175 -6.06 6.89 7.34
C ASN A 175 -5.02 7.97 7.04
N ILE A 176 -4.43 8.55 8.09
CA ILE A 176 -3.81 9.88 8.03
C ILE A 176 -2.39 9.85 8.64
N ALA A 177 -1.37 10.45 8.05
CA ALA A 177 -0.02 10.52 8.66
C ALA A 177 0.52 11.95 8.68
N ILE A 178 1.02 12.45 9.81
CA ILE A 178 1.26 13.88 10.08
C ILE A 178 2.71 14.06 10.60
N GLY A 179 3.57 14.87 9.95
CA GLY A 179 5.00 14.63 9.67
C GLY A 179 6.06 14.71 10.78
N GLU A 180 7.28 14.22 10.63
CA GLU A 180 8.16 14.03 9.45
C GLU A 180 8.62 12.54 9.40
N ASN A 181 8.07 11.60 8.62
CA ASN A 181 8.44 11.23 7.24
C ASN A 181 7.32 10.39 6.57
N ASN A 182 6.06 10.69 6.93
CA ASN A 182 4.77 10.24 6.36
C ASN A 182 4.81 9.22 5.21
N LYS A 183 4.02 8.14 5.33
CA LYS A 183 3.17 7.64 4.23
C LYS A 183 1.85 7.11 4.79
N ALA A 184 0.73 7.42 4.18
CA ALA A 184 -0.56 6.85 4.55
C ALA A 184 -1.00 5.89 3.43
N ASN A 185 -1.17 4.61 3.76
CA ASN A 185 -1.47 3.51 2.83
C ASN A 185 -2.82 2.91 3.16
N MET A 186 -3.78 3.05 2.25
CA MET A 186 -5.13 2.50 2.36
C MET A 186 -5.39 1.56 1.20
N GLY A 187 -5.63 0.27 1.47
CA GLY A 187 -5.92 -0.71 0.43
C GLY A 187 -4.81 -0.86 -0.62
N SER A 188 -3.56 -0.64 -0.24
CA SER A 188 -2.43 -0.50 -1.17
C SER A 188 -1.38 -1.59 -1.00
N VAL A 189 -0.57 -1.80 -2.04
CA VAL A 189 0.64 -2.64 -1.97
C VAL A 189 1.87 -1.76 -2.22
N ASN A 190 2.82 -1.78 -1.30
CA ASN A 190 4.06 -1.00 -1.40
C ASN A 190 5.28 -1.92 -1.39
N MET A 191 6.20 -1.73 -2.32
CA MET A 191 7.46 -2.46 -2.42
C MET A 191 8.64 -1.49 -2.51
N GLU A 192 9.54 -1.52 -1.54
CA GLU A 192 10.79 -0.76 -1.51
C GLU A 192 11.97 -1.73 -1.61
N GLY A 193 12.68 -1.69 -2.74
CA GLY A 193 13.68 -2.69 -3.08
C GLY A 193 13.08 -4.08 -3.36
N GLY A 194 13.95 -5.03 -3.69
CA GLY A 194 13.54 -6.41 -3.94
C GLY A 194 13.10 -6.68 -5.38
N SER A 195 12.37 -7.79 -5.57
CA SER A 195 11.96 -8.23 -6.91
C SER A 195 10.72 -9.12 -6.91
N ILE A 196 9.97 -9.02 -8.00
CA ILE A 196 8.95 -10.00 -8.41
C ILE A 196 9.60 -10.87 -9.47
N GLY A 197 9.96 -12.10 -9.11
CA GLY A 197 10.63 -13.03 -10.02
C GLY A 197 9.71 -13.51 -11.14
N LYS A 198 10.25 -14.26 -12.10
CA LYS A 198 9.51 -14.72 -13.30
C LYS A 198 8.21 -15.48 -12.98
N THR A 199 8.17 -16.22 -11.87
CA THR A 199 6.98 -16.94 -11.40
C THR A 199 6.16 -16.14 -10.39
N GLY A 200 6.69 -15.00 -9.95
CA GLY A 200 6.09 -14.14 -8.95
C GLY A 200 4.81 -13.50 -9.46
N VAL A 201 3.78 -13.50 -8.61
CA VAL A 201 2.51 -12.83 -8.88
C VAL A 201 2.17 -11.96 -7.68
N VAL A 202 2.06 -10.65 -7.92
CA VAL A 202 1.57 -9.68 -6.95
C VAL A 202 0.25 -9.12 -7.45
N THR A 203 -0.77 -9.16 -6.60
CA THR A 203 -2.11 -8.63 -6.91
C THR A 203 -2.61 -7.76 -5.78
N ASN A 204 -2.98 -6.52 -6.09
CA ASN A 204 -3.76 -5.66 -5.21
C ASN A 204 -5.22 -5.67 -5.69
N LYS A 205 -6.13 -6.14 -4.85
CA LYS A 205 -7.59 -6.01 -5.02
C LYS A 205 -8.08 -5.10 -3.92
N SER A 206 -8.54 -3.91 -4.30
CA SER A 206 -8.94 -2.90 -3.31
C SER A 206 -10.30 -2.31 -3.66
N ASN A 207 -11.18 -2.26 -2.67
CA ASN A 207 -12.42 -1.50 -2.73
C ASN A 207 -12.44 -0.48 -1.58
N VAL A 208 -12.41 0.80 -1.93
CA VAL A 208 -12.41 1.93 -0.99
C VAL A 208 -13.64 2.79 -1.25
N GLU A 209 -14.50 2.93 -0.24
CA GLU A 209 -15.76 3.68 -0.33
C GLU A 209 -15.91 4.67 0.84
N GLN A 210 -16.34 5.90 0.56
CA GLN A 210 -16.65 6.90 1.60
C GLN A 210 -15.47 7.12 2.56
N ALA A 211 -14.26 7.28 2.02
CA ALA A 211 -13.04 7.26 2.81
C ALA A 211 -12.10 8.42 2.51
N ALA A 212 -11.20 8.71 3.45
CA ALA A 212 -10.14 9.71 3.29
C ALA A 212 -8.76 9.11 3.58
N ASN A 213 -7.73 9.42 2.80
CA ASN A 213 -6.36 8.99 3.12
C ASN A 213 -5.37 10.15 2.89
N ILE A 214 -4.86 10.75 3.97
CA ILE A 214 -4.25 12.09 3.94
C ILE A 214 -2.86 12.09 4.59
N ALA A 215 -1.81 12.62 3.96
CA ALA A 215 -0.46 12.73 4.55
C ALA A 215 0.03 14.19 4.60
N ILE A 216 0.47 14.70 5.76
CA ILE A 216 0.68 16.14 6.02
C ILE A 216 2.10 16.39 6.57
N GLY A 217 2.90 17.19 5.86
CA GLY A 217 4.36 17.13 5.67
C GLY A 217 5.30 17.09 6.88
N LYS A 218 6.48 16.45 6.82
CA LYS A 218 7.39 16.30 5.69
C LYS A 218 7.86 14.85 5.59
N GLY A 219 7.27 13.99 4.76
CA GLY A 219 7.88 13.54 3.51
C GLY A 219 6.90 12.72 2.67
N ASN A 220 5.61 13.08 2.83
CA ASN A 220 4.36 12.58 2.24
C ASN A 220 4.47 11.46 1.18
N GLU A 221 3.58 10.48 1.29
CA GLU A 221 2.98 9.78 0.15
C GLU A 221 1.62 9.23 0.64
N ALA A 222 0.52 9.60 -0.01
CA ALA A 222 -0.84 9.15 0.33
C ALA A 222 -1.31 8.18 -0.77
N ASN A 223 -1.48 6.91 -0.42
CA ASN A 223 -1.74 5.82 -1.36
C ASN A 223 -3.10 5.19 -1.05
N MET A 224 -4.02 5.27 -2.01
CA MET A 224 -5.38 4.76 -1.89
C MET A 224 -5.69 3.80 -3.04
N GLY A 225 -5.77 2.51 -2.75
CA GLY A 225 -6.03 1.48 -3.76
C GLY A 225 -4.92 1.38 -4.82
N SER A 226 -3.67 1.70 -4.46
CA SER A 226 -2.56 1.79 -5.40
C SER A 226 -1.50 0.72 -5.18
N ILE A 227 -0.66 0.52 -6.19
CA ILE A 227 0.62 -0.19 -6.08
C ILE A 227 1.75 0.81 -6.22
N ASN A 228 2.71 0.80 -5.29
CA ASN A 228 3.87 1.68 -5.34
C ASN A 228 5.16 0.88 -5.21
N MET A 229 6.08 1.12 -6.13
CA MET A 229 7.35 0.42 -6.28
C MET A 229 8.49 1.42 -6.27
N LYS A 230 9.53 1.16 -5.47
CA LYS A 230 10.76 1.94 -5.46
C LYS A 230 11.96 1.02 -5.61
N ASN A 231 12.80 1.25 -6.62
CA ASN A 231 14.02 0.48 -6.88
C ASN A 231 13.80 -1.05 -6.92
N ALA A 232 12.70 -1.48 -7.52
CA ALA A 232 12.30 -2.89 -7.57
C ALA A 232 12.27 -3.41 -9.02
N LYS A 233 12.54 -4.71 -9.18
CA LYS A 233 12.48 -5.39 -10.48
C LYS A 233 11.21 -6.20 -10.63
N VAL A 234 10.56 -6.12 -11.80
CA VAL A 234 9.40 -6.94 -12.17
C VAL A 234 9.75 -7.82 -13.36
N ASP A 235 10.03 -9.10 -13.10
CA ASP A 235 10.11 -10.14 -14.13
C ASP A 235 8.84 -11.00 -14.19
N GLY A 236 7.99 -10.94 -13.15
CA GLY A 236 6.71 -11.64 -13.06
C GLY A 236 5.49 -10.76 -13.34
N LYS A 237 4.36 -11.09 -12.71
CA LYS A 237 3.10 -10.37 -12.88
C LYS A 237 2.79 -9.44 -11.70
N LEU A 238 2.48 -8.19 -12.02
CA LEU A 238 2.00 -7.17 -11.10
C LEU A 238 0.63 -6.68 -11.57
N THR A 239 -0.40 -6.78 -10.73
CA THR A 239 -1.75 -6.35 -11.08
C THR A 239 -2.37 -5.52 -9.97
N ASN A 240 -2.75 -4.28 -10.29
CA ASN A 240 -3.64 -3.47 -9.48
C ASN A 240 -5.06 -3.60 -10.03
N ASP A 241 -6.02 -3.99 -9.19
CA ASP A 241 -7.45 -4.05 -9.47
C ASP A 241 -8.15 -3.26 -8.37
N SER A 242 -8.49 -2.01 -8.67
CA SER A 242 -8.91 -1.03 -7.66
C SER A 242 -10.24 -0.38 -8.01
N GLN A 243 -11.07 -0.21 -6.99
CA GLN A 243 -12.32 0.53 -7.01
C GLN A 243 -12.28 1.57 -5.89
N VAL A 244 -12.39 2.84 -6.25
CA VAL A 244 -12.39 3.96 -5.31
C VAL A 244 -13.63 4.80 -5.58
N LYS A 245 -14.48 4.97 -4.56
CA LYS A 245 -15.75 5.69 -4.69
C LYS A 245 -15.97 6.65 -3.53
N GLN A 246 -16.44 7.87 -3.83
CA GLN A 246 -16.80 8.85 -2.79
C GLN A 246 -15.66 9.10 -1.80
N ALA A 247 -14.44 9.30 -2.31
CA ALA A 247 -13.24 9.29 -1.48
C ALA A 247 -12.31 10.47 -1.76
N ALA A 248 -11.49 10.81 -0.77
CA ALA A 248 -10.50 11.87 -0.85
C ALA A 248 -9.09 11.35 -0.49
N ASN A 249 -8.14 11.48 -1.41
CA ASN A 249 -6.73 11.14 -1.16
C ASN A 249 -5.90 12.42 -1.27
N ILE A 250 -5.23 12.82 -0.19
CA ILE A 250 -4.69 14.18 -0.07
C ILE A 250 -3.25 14.17 0.46
N ALA A 251 -2.33 14.89 -0.17
CA ALA A 251 -0.97 15.12 0.31
C ALA A 251 -0.68 16.62 0.42
N ILE A 252 -0.15 17.08 1.56
CA ILE A 252 0.03 18.51 1.85
C ILE A 252 1.42 18.79 2.45
N GLY A 253 2.16 19.79 1.96
CA GLY A 253 3.48 20.19 2.49
C GLY A 253 4.66 19.60 1.69
N GLU A 254 5.77 19.24 2.33
CA GLU A 254 7.04 18.94 1.61
C GLU A 254 7.40 17.43 1.69
N ASN A 255 7.09 16.48 0.80
CA ASN A 255 7.53 16.32 -0.59
C ASN A 255 6.53 15.48 -1.44
N ASN A 256 5.25 15.43 -1.04
CA ASN A 256 4.12 14.87 -1.79
C ASN A 256 4.19 13.44 -2.36
N THR A 257 3.01 12.90 -2.64
CA THR A 257 2.57 12.24 -3.88
C THR A 257 1.27 11.54 -3.49
N ALA A 258 0.17 11.88 -4.15
CA ALA A 258 -1.15 11.34 -3.92
C ALA A 258 -1.48 10.33 -5.03
N ASN A 259 -1.57 9.06 -4.68
CA ASN A 259 -1.84 7.95 -5.60
C ASN A 259 -3.22 7.36 -5.31
N MET A 260 -4.11 7.42 -6.29
CA MET A 260 -5.46 6.88 -6.20
C MET A 260 -5.72 5.92 -7.35
N GLY A 261 -5.84 4.63 -7.05
CA GLY A 261 -6.10 3.59 -8.06
C GLY A 261 -5.01 3.48 -9.13
N SER A 262 -3.76 3.73 -8.76
CA SER A 262 -2.63 3.86 -9.70
C SER A 262 -1.53 2.83 -9.45
N VAL A 263 -0.68 2.63 -10.46
CA VAL A 263 0.59 1.89 -10.32
C VAL A 263 1.74 2.86 -10.50
N ASN A 264 2.62 2.96 -9.51
CA ASN A 264 3.73 3.91 -9.51
C ASN A 264 5.07 3.18 -9.35
N MET A 265 6.05 3.50 -10.17
CA MET A 265 7.41 2.98 -10.09
C MET A 265 8.41 4.13 -10.10
N LYS A 266 9.26 4.22 -9.07
CA LYS A 266 10.39 5.16 -9.01
C LYS A 266 11.69 4.35 -9.00
N GLY A 267 12.45 4.41 -10.09
CA GLY A 267 13.59 3.53 -10.33
C GLY A 267 13.19 2.08 -10.59
N GLY A 268 14.13 1.27 -11.05
CA GLY A 268 13.94 -0.16 -11.29
C GLY A 268 13.66 -0.52 -12.75
N GLU A 269 13.14 -1.73 -12.95
CA GLU A 269 12.99 -2.31 -14.29
C GLU A 269 11.76 -3.23 -14.35
N ILE A 270 11.00 -3.11 -15.43
CA ILE A 270 10.07 -4.14 -15.91
C ILE A 270 10.82 -4.95 -16.95
N GLY A 271 11.28 -6.13 -16.56
CA GLY A 271 12.07 -7.01 -17.43
C GLY A 271 11.24 -7.57 -18.58
N LYS A 272 11.89 -8.26 -19.51
CA LYS A 272 11.28 -8.81 -20.73
C LYS A 272 10.04 -9.69 -20.49
N THR A 273 10.00 -10.39 -19.37
CA THR A 273 8.86 -11.24 -18.97
C THR A 273 7.90 -10.54 -18.02
N GLY A 274 8.26 -9.34 -17.56
CA GLY A 274 7.49 -8.53 -16.63
C GLY A 274 6.19 -8.06 -17.25
N VAL A 275 5.10 -8.20 -16.48
CA VAL A 275 3.78 -7.71 -16.86
C VAL A 275 3.25 -6.84 -15.73
N VAL A 276 2.98 -5.59 -16.04
CA VAL A 276 2.34 -4.62 -15.15
C VAL A 276 0.97 -4.27 -15.70
N THR A 277 -0.07 -4.46 -14.89
CA THR A 277 -1.44 -4.12 -15.25
C THR A 277 -2.06 -3.25 -14.16
N ASN A 278 -2.59 -2.09 -14.57
CA ASN A 278 -3.48 -1.30 -13.74
C ASN A 278 -4.90 -1.42 -14.28
N LYS A 279 -5.83 -1.91 -13.47
CA LYS A 279 -7.26 -1.88 -13.70
C LYS A 279 -7.88 -1.05 -12.58
N SER A 280 -8.42 0.11 -12.93
CA SER A 280 -8.90 1.05 -11.92
C SER A 280 -10.24 1.66 -12.29
N THR A 281 -11.08 1.82 -11.27
CA THR A 281 -12.33 2.59 -11.35
C THR A 281 -12.33 3.61 -10.23
N VAL A 282 -12.41 4.89 -10.59
CA VAL A 282 -12.43 6.02 -9.66
C VAL A 282 -13.69 6.84 -9.92
N GLU A 283 -14.57 6.93 -8.93
CA GLU A 283 -15.85 7.63 -9.04
C GLU A 283 -16.07 8.62 -7.89
N GLN A 284 -16.55 9.83 -8.20
CA GLN A 284 -16.94 10.81 -7.17
C GLN A 284 -15.81 11.08 -6.16
N ALA A 285 -14.59 11.21 -6.65
CA ALA A 285 -13.40 11.22 -5.81
C ALA A 285 -12.46 12.39 -6.10
N ALA A 286 -11.68 12.78 -5.10
CA ALA A 286 -10.68 13.83 -5.20
C ALA A 286 -9.29 13.29 -4.83
N ASN A 287 -8.32 13.45 -5.73
CA ASN A 287 -6.92 13.14 -5.49
C ASN A 287 -6.11 14.44 -5.58
N ILE A 288 -5.48 14.84 -4.48
CA ILE A 288 -4.99 16.20 -4.29
C ILE A 288 -3.56 16.19 -3.74
N ALA A 289 -2.64 16.93 -4.36
CA ALA A 289 -1.30 17.19 -3.86
C ALA A 289 -1.01 18.70 -3.85
N ILE A 290 -0.69 19.27 -2.68
CA ILE A 290 -0.54 20.73 -2.48
C ILE A 290 0.76 21.04 -1.71
N GLY A 291 1.60 21.96 -2.19
CA GLY A 291 2.88 22.33 -1.54
C GLY A 291 4.10 22.06 -2.44
N LYS A 292 5.14 21.34 -1.98
CA LYS A 292 6.44 21.25 -2.72
C LYS A 292 7.15 19.90 -2.56
N GLY A 293 7.30 18.93 -3.49
CA GLY A 293 6.97 18.88 -4.91
C GLY A 293 6.03 17.76 -5.38
N ASN A 294 4.83 18.19 -5.74
CA ASN A 294 3.58 17.45 -5.92
C ASN A 294 3.61 16.38 -7.03
N THR A 295 2.95 15.24 -6.83
CA THR A 295 2.44 14.42 -7.96
C THR A 295 1.13 13.78 -7.55
N ALA A 296 0.09 13.90 -8.38
CA ALA A 296 -1.25 13.37 -8.19
C ALA A 296 -1.55 12.38 -9.32
N ASN A 297 -1.61 11.08 -9.00
CA ASN A 297 -1.84 9.99 -9.96
C ASN A 297 -3.21 9.36 -9.71
N MET A 298 -4.15 9.53 -10.63
CA MET A 298 -5.50 8.99 -10.54
C MET A 298 -5.74 8.00 -11.70
N GLY A 299 -5.91 6.72 -11.37
CA GLY A 299 -6.18 5.69 -12.37
C GLY A 299 -5.07 5.52 -13.42
N SER A 300 -3.84 5.93 -13.12
CA SER A 300 -2.72 5.98 -14.07
C SER A 300 -1.64 4.95 -13.76
N ILE A 301 -0.72 4.77 -14.72
CA ILE A 301 0.58 4.14 -14.48
C ILE A 301 1.66 5.22 -14.62
N ASN A 302 2.48 5.42 -13.60
CA ASN A 302 3.55 6.40 -13.62
C ASN A 302 4.90 5.73 -13.32
N MET A 303 5.88 5.92 -14.19
CA MET A 303 7.20 5.33 -14.11
C MET A 303 8.26 6.43 -14.23
N GLN A 304 9.06 6.59 -13.19
CA GLN A 304 10.13 7.58 -13.12
C GLN A 304 11.47 6.87 -13.07
N ASN A 305 12.40 7.22 -13.97
CA ASN A 305 13.74 6.64 -14.05
C ASN A 305 13.74 5.11 -14.12
N ALA A 306 12.77 4.53 -14.83
CA ALA A 306 12.59 3.09 -14.94
C ALA A 306 12.79 2.60 -16.38
N LYS A 307 13.28 1.37 -16.52
CA LYS A 307 13.41 0.68 -17.79
C LYS A 307 12.23 -0.26 -18.02
N VAL A 308 11.65 -0.24 -19.23
CA VAL A 308 10.50 -1.05 -19.61
C VAL A 308 10.84 -1.91 -20.81
N ASP A 309 11.22 -3.15 -20.56
CA ASP A 309 11.38 -4.20 -21.59
C ASP A 309 10.15 -5.11 -21.70
N GLY A 310 9.29 -5.10 -20.68
CA GLY A 310 8.09 -5.94 -20.60
C GLY A 310 6.80 -5.23 -21.02
N LYS A 311 5.67 -5.78 -20.58
CA LYS A 311 4.34 -5.27 -20.91
C LYS A 311 3.78 -4.38 -19.81
N VAL A 312 3.28 -3.22 -20.18
CA VAL A 312 2.56 -2.26 -19.33
C VAL A 312 1.18 -2.03 -19.92
N THR A 313 0.14 -2.23 -19.11
CA THR A 313 -1.25 -2.02 -19.54
C THR A 313 -2.02 -1.24 -18.48
N ASN A 314 -2.50 -0.06 -18.85
CA ASN A 314 -3.44 0.71 -18.05
C ASN A 314 -4.85 0.58 -18.63
N THR A 315 -5.80 0.22 -17.78
CA THR A 315 -7.22 0.22 -18.07
C THR A 315 -7.92 0.97 -16.95
N SER A 316 -8.44 2.16 -17.25
CA SER A 316 -9.01 3.03 -16.22
C SER A 316 -10.38 3.57 -16.58
N THR A 317 -11.22 3.75 -15.57
CA THR A 317 -12.47 4.49 -15.65
C THR A 317 -12.46 5.55 -14.57
N VAL A 318 -12.56 6.83 -14.96
CA VAL A 318 -12.56 7.97 -14.05
C VAL A 318 -13.81 8.80 -14.31
N LYS A 319 -14.68 8.91 -13.30
CA LYS A 319 -15.98 9.60 -13.42
C LYS A 319 -16.22 10.57 -12.27
N GLN A 320 -16.65 11.79 -12.58
CA GLN A 320 -17.03 12.78 -11.55
C GLN A 320 -15.89 13.00 -10.53
N ALA A 321 -14.66 13.12 -11.02
CA ALA A 321 -13.49 13.10 -10.17
C ALA A 321 -12.53 14.27 -10.47
N ALA A 322 -11.75 14.66 -9.47
CA ALA A 322 -10.75 15.72 -9.60
C ALA A 322 -9.37 15.21 -9.21
N ASN A 323 -8.40 15.35 -10.11
CA ASN A 323 -6.99 15.08 -9.87
C ASN A 323 -6.24 16.41 -9.92
N ILE A 324 -5.65 16.81 -8.80
CA ILE A 324 -5.21 18.18 -8.56
C ILE A 324 -3.79 18.19 -8.00
N ALA A 325 -2.89 18.93 -8.63
CA ALA A 325 -1.54 19.22 -8.14
C ALA A 325 -1.29 20.74 -8.14
N ILE A 326 -1.04 21.35 -6.96
CA ILE A 326 -0.92 22.81 -6.81
C ILE A 326 0.34 23.19 -5.99
N GLY A 327 1.17 24.10 -6.49
CA GLY A 327 2.40 24.57 -5.81
C GLY A 327 3.68 24.33 -6.62
N GLU A 328 4.68 23.58 -6.10
CA GLU A 328 6.04 23.50 -6.70
C GLU A 328 6.65 22.06 -6.66
N ASN A 329 6.27 21.05 -7.47
CA ASN A 329 6.81 20.69 -8.79
C ASN A 329 5.83 19.69 -9.49
N ASN A 330 4.62 20.17 -9.75
CA ASN A 330 3.38 19.41 -9.96
C ASN A 330 3.35 18.39 -11.12
N THR A 331 2.91 17.15 -10.92
CA THR A 331 2.40 16.35 -12.06
C THR A 331 1.04 15.76 -11.74
N ALA A 332 0.05 16.00 -12.60
CA ALA A 332 -1.31 15.48 -12.50
C ALA A 332 -1.56 14.49 -13.65
N SER A 333 -1.63 13.20 -13.33
CA SER A 333 -1.80 12.11 -14.28
C SER A 333 -3.14 11.43 -14.05
N MET A 334 -4.06 11.52 -15.01
CA MET A 334 -5.41 10.95 -14.92
C MET A 334 -5.66 9.95 -16.04
N GLY A 335 -5.73 8.66 -15.71
CA GLY A 335 -5.96 7.62 -16.71
C GLY A 335 -4.86 7.56 -17.79
N SER A 336 -3.63 7.97 -17.47
CA SER A 336 -2.49 7.99 -18.39
C SER A 336 -1.49 6.86 -18.09
N VAL A 337 -0.57 6.63 -19.02
CA VAL A 337 0.71 5.95 -18.78
C VAL A 337 1.82 6.95 -19.02
N ASP A 338 2.55 7.32 -17.97
CA ASP A 338 3.63 8.30 -18.05
C ASP A 338 4.96 7.66 -17.67
N ILE A 339 5.96 7.75 -18.55
CA ILE A 339 7.34 7.28 -18.36
C ILE A 339 8.27 8.48 -18.47
N LYS A 340 8.93 8.85 -17.38
CA LYS A 340 9.78 10.05 -17.28
C LYS A 340 11.21 9.69 -16.88
N GLY A 341 12.20 10.16 -17.62
CA GLY A 341 13.62 9.84 -17.40
C GLY A 341 13.93 8.35 -17.57
N GLY A 342 13.00 7.61 -18.18
CA GLY A 342 13.04 6.17 -18.35
C GLY A 342 13.30 5.79 -19.79
N THR A 343 13.35 4.48 -20.05
CA THR A 343 13.49 3.96 -21.42
C THR A 343 12.49 2.85 -21.66
N VAL A 344 11.96 2.80 -22.88
CA VAL A 344 11.19 1.67 -23.38
C VAL A 344 12.11 0.89 -24.31
N GLY A 345 12.45 -0.34 -23.91
CA GLY A 345 13.32 -1.20 -24.69
C GLY A 345 12.62 -1.76 -25.93
N LYS A 346 13.39 -2.44 -26.78
CA LYS A 346 12.92 -3.00 -28.06
C LYS A 346 11.74 -3.98 -27.92
N THR A 347 11.59 -4.61 -26.76
CA THR A 347 10.50 -5.55 -26.46
C THR A 347 9.40 -4.94 -25.60
N GLY A 348 9.56 -3.69 -25.16
CA GLY A 348 8.60 -2.99 -24.31
C GLY A 348 7.30 -2.72 -25.05
N VAL A 349 6.18 -3.03 -24.41
CA VAL A 349 4.83 -2.78 -24.96
C VAL A 349 4.03 -1.99 -23.95
N ILE A 350 3.50 -0.85 -24.38
CA ILE A 350 2.68 0.02 -23.55
C ILE A 350 1.30 0.14 -24.17
N THR A 351 0.26 -0.10 -23.37
CA THR A 351 -1.13 0.04 -23.77
C THR A 351 -1.87 0.87 -22.73
N ASN A 352 -2.58 1.91 -23.19
CA ASN A 352 -3.47 2.71 -22.36
C ASN A 352 -4.89 2.64 -22.92
N THR A 353 -5.86 2.36 -22.05
CA THR A 353 -7.29 2.38 -22.38
C THR A 353 -8.02 3.05 -21.24
N SER A 354 -8.53 4.25 -21.47
CA SER A 354 -9.07 5.07 -20.39
C SER A 354 -10.39 5.71 -20.79
N ASP A 355 -11.40 5.57 -19.91
CA ASP A 355 -12.70 6.23 -20.01
C ASP A 355 -12.77 7.31 -18.94
N VAL A 356 -12.57 8.57 -19.33
CA VAL A 356 -12.56 9.73 -18.43
C VAL A 356 -13.76 10.63 -18.72
N LYS A 357 -14.68 10.77 -17.76
CA LYS A 357 -15.96 11.49 -17.93
C LYS A 357 -16.23 12.43 -16.76
N GLN A 358 -16.63 13.67 -17.06
CA GLN A 358 -16.99 14.67 -16.03
C GLN A 358 -15.88 14.81 -14.98
N ALA A 359 -14.62 14.84 -15.43
CA ALA A 359 -13.47 14.84 -14.55
C ALA A 359 -12.52 16.01 -14.86
N ALA A 360 -11.77 16.46 -13.86
CA ALA A 360 -10.82 17.56 -13.99
C ALA A 360 -9.41 17.08 -13.63
N ASN A 361 -8.45 17.30 -14.52
CA ASN A 361 -7.03 17.06 -14.27
C ASN A 361 -6.29 18.39 -14.28
N ILE A 362 -5.79 18.82 -13.12
CA ILE A 362 -5.37 20.19 -12.87
C ILE A 362 -3.96 20.20 -12.30
N ALA A 363 -3.06 20.94 -12.96
CA ALA A 363 -1.73 21.25 -12.46
C ALA A 363 -1.52 22.77 -12.46
N ILE A 364 -1.31 23.38 -11.29
CA ILE A 364 -1.21 24.84 -11.10
C ILE A 364 0.05 25.19 -10.30
N GLY A 365 0.79 26.20 -10.74
CA GLY A 365 2.03 26.64 -10.11
C GLY A 365 3.24 26.42 -11.00
N LYS A 366 4.37 25.98 -10.45
CA LYS A 366 5.64 25.81 -11.18
C LYS A 366 5.99 24.33 -11.30
N GLY A 367 6.39 23.90 -12.49
CA GLY A 367 6.68 22.50 -12.79
C GLY A 367 5.45 21.64 -13.06
N ASN A 368 4.39 22.22 -13.66
CA ASN A 368 3.14 21.54 -14.00
C ASN A 368 3.25 20.67 -15.24
N GLU A 369 2.75 19.44 -15.15
CA GLU A 369 2.30 18.66 -16.31
C GLU A 369 0.94 18.05 -15.99
N ALA A 370 0.05 18.02 -16.97
CA ALA A 370 -1.28 17.43 -16.87
C ALA A 370 -1.50 16.45 -18.03
N SER A 371 -1.54 15.16 -17.70
CA SER A 371 -1.68 14.06 -18.67
C SER A 371 -3.02 13.37 -18.43
N MET A 372 -3.90 13.37 -19.43
CA MET A 372 -5.22 12.73 -19.33
C MET A 372 -5.42 11.75 -20.49
N GLY A 373 -5.62 10.47 -20.17
CA GLY A 373 -5.90 9.45 -21.20
C GLY A 373 -4.74 9.15 -22.16
N SER A 374 -3.53 9.64 -21.90
CA SER A 374 -2.39 9.60 -22.82
C SER A 374 -1.36 8.50 -22.50
N VAL A 375 -0.47 8.23 -23.45
CA VAL A 375 0.83 7.58 -23.20
C VAL A 375 1.93 8.62 -23.42
N GLN A 376 2.82 8.80 -22.45
CA GLN A 376 3.95 9.72 -22.53
C GLN A 376 5.25 8.99 -22.20
N VAL A 377 6.27 9.19 -23.03
CA VAL A 377 7.63 8.69 -22.83
C VAL A 377 8.58 9.85 -23.04
N GLN A 378 9.27 10.27 -21.99
CA GLN A 378 10.09 11.48 -21.94
C GLN A 378 11.45 11.22 -21.28
#